data_AF-A0A931ALL2-F1
#
_entry.id   AF-A0A931ALL2-F1
#
_cell.length_a   1.000
_cell.length_b   1.000
_cell.length_c   1.000
_cell.angle_alpha   90.00
_cell.angle_beta   90.00
_cell.angle_gamma   90.00
#
_symmetry.space_group_name_H-M   'P 1'
#
loop_
_entity.id
_entity.type
_entity.pdbx_description
1 polymer ?
#
loop_
_entity_poly.entity_id
_entity_poly.type
_entity_poly.pdbx_seq_one_letter_code
_entity_poly.pdbx_strand_id
1 'polypeptide(L)'
;MRVTHPFHPLAGQVLQFVARSRCWSGDVVFYLDEQGRRRPIPAAWTDVVADDPFRVMAAGRCPFRTADLVALADLIDRRTS
;
A
#
# COMPACT_ATOMS: atom_id res chain seq x y z
N MET A 1 -6.29 -12.38 1.15
CA MET A 1 -5.88 -11.04 0.71
C MET A 1 -4.59 -11.17 -0.07
N ARG A 2 -4.47 -10.55 -1.24
CA ARG A 2 -3.23 -10.55 -2.03
C ARG A 2 -2.53 -9.22 -1.97
N VAL A 3 -1.19 -9.26 -1.91
CA VAL A 3 -0.37 -8.04 -2.00
C VAL A 3 -0.24 -7.63 -3.47
N THR A 4 -0.65 -6.41 -3.78
CA THR A 4 -0.73 -5.88 -5.16
C THR A 4 0.38 -4.88 -5.47
N HIS A 5 1.11 -4.38 -4.46
CA HIS A 5 2.15 -3.37 -4.69
C HIS A 5 3.47 -4.00 -5.18
N PRO A 6 4.01 -3.57 -6.34
CA PRO A 6 5.15 -4.23 -6.98
C PRO A 6 6.46 -4.10 -6.22
N PHE A 7 6.63 -3.02 -5.43
CA PHE A 7 7.84 -2.78 -4.64
C PHE A 7 7.82 -3.47 -3.26
N HIS A 8 6.78 -4.24 -2.93
CA HIS A 8 6.74 -4.99 -1.69
C HIS A 8 7.38 -6.38 -1.88
N PRO A 9 8.22 -6.88 -0.96
CA PRO A 9 8.85 -8.20 -1.09
C PRO A 9 7.85 -9.37 -1.23
N LEU A 10 6.65 -9.21 -0.67
CA LEU A 10 5.58 -10.21 -0.75
C LEU A 10 4.61 -9.96 -1.92
N ALA A 11 4.99 -9.15 -2.92
CA ALA A 11 4.14 -8.86 -4.07
C ALA A 11 3.63 -10.16 -4.74
N GLY A 12 2.32 -10.21 -5.03
CA GLY A 12 1.66 -11.37 -5.61
C GLY A 12 1.30 -12.48 -4.62
N GLN A 13 1.81 -12.46 -3.39
CA GLN A 13 1.50 -13.48 -2.39
C GLN A 13 0.10 -13.29 -1.79
N VAL A 14 -0.55 -14.41 -1.44
CA VAL A 14 -1.82 -14.44 -0.74
C VAL A 14 -1.55 -14.63 0.76
N LEU A 15 -1.99 -13.66 1.54
CA LEU A 15 -1.86 -13.61 2.99
C LEU A 15 -3.22 -13.78 3.67
N GLN A 16 -3.21 -14.34 4.88
CA GLN A 16 -4.39 -14.46 5.71
C GLN A 16 -4.80 -13.08 6.24
N PHE A 17 -5.99 -12.62 5.85
CA PHE A 17 -6.56 -11.38 6.37
C PHE A 17 -7.00 -11.56 7.83
N VAL A 18 -6.67 -10.59 8.68
CA VAL A 18 -7.12 -10.57 10.08
C VAL A 18 -8.12 -9.46 10.31
N ALA A 19 -7.74 -8.22 10.02
CA ALA A 19 -8.58 -7.04 10.24
C ALA A 19 -8.09 -5.85 9.40
N ARG A 20 -8.99 -4.92 9.08
CA ARG A 20 -8.64 -3.59 8.55
C ARG A 20 -8.89 -2.56 9.63
N SER A 21 -7.97 -1.62 9.80
CA SER A 21 -8.08 -0.57 10.80
C SER A 21 -7.41 0.72 10.34
N ARG A 22 -7.89 1.84 10.84
CA ARG A 22 -7.24 3.14 10.66
C ARG A 22 -6.31 3.36 11.86
N CYS A 23 -5.02 3.33 11.61
CA CYS A 23 -3.98 3.60 12.59
C CYS A 23 -3.35 4.98 12.36
N TRP A 24 -2.44 5.38 13.25
CA TRP A 24 -1.67 6.62 13.08
C TRP A 24 -0.90 6.66 11.75
N SER A 25 -0.49 5.48 11.25
CA SER A 25 0.20 5.30 9.98
C SER A 25 -0.73 5.27 8.76
N GLY A 26 -2.03 5.52 8.94
CA GLY A 26 -3.05 5.47 7.90
C GLY A 26 -3.93 4.21 7.93
N ASP A 27 -4.58 3.93 6.80
CA ASP A 27 -5.46 2.77 6.62
C ASP A 27 -4.62 1.51 6.34
N VAL A 28 -4.68 0.55 7.25
CA VAL A 28 -3.86 -0.66 7.21
C VAL A 28 -4.72 -1.92 7.29
N VAL A 29 -4.20 -2.98 6.71
CA VAL A 29 -4.71 -4.33 6.87
C VAL A 29 -3.69 -5.14 7.67
N PHE A 30 -4.18 -5.89 8.64
CA PHE A 30 -3.39 -6.84 9.41
C PHE A 30 -3.44 -8.22 8.77
N TYR A 31 -2.28 -8.86 8.66
CA TYR A 31 -2.13 -10.25 8.25
C TYR A 31 -1.31 -11.04 9.26
N LEU A 32 -1.36 -12.37 9.19
CA LEU A 32 -0.46 -13.25 9.93
C LEU A 32 0.74 -13.62 9.06
N ASP A 33 1.95 -13.43 9.58
CA ASP A 33 3.17 -13.91 8.93
C ASP A 33 3.36 -15.42 9.14
N GLU A 34 4.43 -15.99 8.56
CA GLU A 34 4.76 -17.42 8.66
C GLU A 34 4.97 -17.89 10.11
N GLN A 35 5.25 -16.97 11.04
CA GLN A 35 5.43 -17.25 12.46
C GLN A 35 4.12 -17.05 13.25
N GLY A 36 3.00 -16.80 12.57
CA GLY A 36 1.70 -16.54 13.18
C GLY A 36 1.61 -15.16 13.86
N ARG A 37 2.54 -14.25 13.58
CA ARG A 37 2.52 -12.90 14.19
C ARG A 37 1.71 -11.95 13.34
N ARG A 38 0.96 -11.07 14.01
CA ARG A 38 0.16 -10.03 13.36
C ARG A 38 1.06 -8.90 12.85
N ARG A 39 1.04 -8.66 11.54
CA ARG A 39 1.81 -7.60 10.86
C ARG A 39 0.88 -6.66 10.10
N PRO A 40 1.10 -5.34 10.13
CA PRO A 40 0.37 -4.40 9.30
C PRO A 40 0.96 -4.32 7.88
N ILE A 41 0.11 -4.07 6.90
CA ILE A 41 0.46 -3.63 5.55
C ILE A 41 -0.52 -2.52 5.12
N PRO A 42 -0.10 -1.48 4.37
CA PRO A 42 -1.03 -0.48 3.87
C PRO A 42 -2.16 -1.12 3.06
N ALA A 43 -3.41 -0.73 3.31
CA ALA A 43 -4.56 -1.33 2.62
C ALA A 43 -4.49 -1.13 1.10
N ALA A 44 -3.97 0.02 0.65
CA ALA A 44 -3.72 0.36 -0.75
C ALA A 44 -2.70 -0.57 -1.46
N TRP A 45 -1.92 -1.35 -0.70
CA TRP A 45 -0.98 -2.32 -1.23
C TRP A 45 -1.57 -3.72 -1.36
N THR A 46 -2.89 -3.85 -1.19
CA THR A 46 -3.60 -5.13 -1.17
C THR A 46 -4.85 -5.05 -2.02
N ASP A 47 -5.41 -6.20 -2.37
CA ASP A 47 -6.70 -6.31 -3.07
C ASP A 47 -7.93 -6.10 -2.18
N VAL A 48 -7.74 -5.78 -0.89
CA VAL A 48 -8.82 -5.46 0.05
C VAL A 48 -9.47 -4.10 -0.25
N VAL A 49 -8.74 -3.22 -0.93
CA VAL A 49 -9.26 -1.95 -1.44
C VAL A 49 -9.28 -2.04 -2.96
N ALA A 50 -10.36 -1.56 -3.57
CA ALA A 50 -10.45 -1.49 -5.02
C ALA A 50 -9.28 -0.67 -5.58
N ASP A 51 -8.71 -1.14 -6.68
CA ASP A 51 -7.66 -0.38 -7.36
C ASP A 51 -8.19 0.96 -7.83
N ASP A 52 -7.36 1.97 -7.66
CA ASP A 52 -7.66 3.30 -8.15
C ASP A 52 -7.76 3.28 -9.70
N PRO A 53 -8.74 3.97 -10.32
CA PRO A 53 -8.94 3.95 -11.78
C PRO A 53 -7.70 4.33 -12.59
N PHE A 54 -6.87 5.26 -12.10
CA PHE A 54 -5.61 5.61 -12.74
C PHE A 54 -4.65 4.42 -12.74
N ARG A 55 -4.57 3.69 -11.62
CA ARG A 55 -3.68 2.53 -11.47
C ARG A 55 -4.10 1.39 -12.41
N VAL A 56 -5.41 1.20 -12.58
CA VAL A 56 -5.97 0.26 -13.57
C VAL A 56 -5.55 0.67 -14.98
N MET A 57 -5.74 1.94 -15.36
CA MET A 57 -5.36 2.45 -16.68
C MET A 57 -3.84 2.44 -16.92
N ALA A 58 -3.05 2.66 -15.88
CA ALA A 58 -1.60 2.63 -15.93
C ALA A 58 -1.06 1.21 -16.17
N ALA A 59 -1.81 0.16 -15.77
CA ALA A 59 -1.44 -1.24 -15.97
C ALA A 59 0.02 -1.55 -15.56
N GLY A 60 0.43 -1.02 -14.41
CA GLY A 60 1.79 -1.18 -13.86
C GLY A 60 2.88 -0.31 -14.49
N ARG A 61 2.59 0.48 -15.54
CA ARG A 61 3.56 1.38 -16.19
C ARG A 61 3.86 2.65 -15.38
N CYS A 62 2.93 3.03 -14.51
CA CYS A 62 3.03 4.27 -13.73
C CYS A 62 2.63 4.01 -12.27
N PRO A 63 3.60 3.90 -11.34
CA PRO A 63 3.32 3.57 -9.94
C PRO A 63 2.76 4.75 -9.14
N PHE A 64 2.90 5.99 -9.62
CA PHE A 64 2.47 7.22 -8.95
C PHE A 64 1.72 8.13 -9.91
N ARG A 65 0.69 8.83 -9.43
CA ARG A 65 0.10 9.95 -10.16
C ARG A 65 1.01 11.17 -10.06
N THR A 66 0.87 12.11 -10.99
CA THR A 66 1.56 13.41 -10.90
C THR A 66 1.26 14.12 -9.57
N ALA A 67 0.03 14.04 -9.09
CA ALA A 67 -0.34 14.60 -7.78
C ALA A 67 0.40 13.95 -6.61
N ASP A 68 0.66 12.64 -6.67
CA ASP A 68 1.41 11.93 -5.64
C ASP A 68 2.88 12.38 -5.62
N LEU A 69 3.47 12.63 -6.79
CA LEU A 69 4.84 13.16 -6.91
C LEU A 69 4.97 14.60 -6.39
N VAL A 70 3.97 15.45 -6.66
CA VAL A 70 3.92 16.81 -6.11
C VAL A 70 3.79 16.76 -4.59
N ALA A 71 2.87 15.95 -4.05
CA ALA A 71 2.72 15.78 -2.61
C ALA A 71 3.99 15.23 -1.95
N LEU A 72 4.73 14.37 -2.64
CA LEU A 72 6.03 13.87 -2.18
C LEU A 72 7.08 14.98 -2.15
N ALA A 73 7.17 15.83 -3.18
CA ALA A 73 8.07 16.98 -3.20
C ALA A 73 7.80 17.91 -2.00
N ASP A 74 6.53 18.28 -1.77
CA ASP A 74 6.13 19.11 -0.63
C ASP A 74 6.51 18.50 0.73
N LEU A 75 6.45 17.17 0.83
CA LEU A 75 6.85 16.44 2.04
C LEU A 75 8.37 16.51 2.29
N ILE A 76 9.16 16.43 1.21
CA ILE A 76 10.63 16.51 1.28
C ILE A 76 11.05 17.93 1.66
N ASP A 77 10.46 18.95 1.04
CA ASP A 77 10.77 20.36 1.33
C ASP A 77 10.49 20.71 2.80
N ARG A 78 9.36 20.23 3.36
CA ARG A 78 9.02 20.41 4.78
C ARG A 78 9.95 19.72 5.78
N ARG A 79 10.75 18.74 5.33
CA ARG A 79 11.70 18.01 6.18
C ARG A 79 13.14 18.51 6.04
N THR A 80 13.41 19.30 5.01
CA THR A 80 14.74 19.81 4.69
C THR A 80 14.88 21.31 4.92
N SER A 81 13.76 22.01 5.20
CA SER A 81 13.71 23.39 5.68
C SER A 81 13.64 23.46 7.21
#